data_AF-A0AAW4PFV5-F1
#
_entry.id   AF-A0AAW4PFV5-F1
#
_cell.length_a   1.000
_cell.length_b   1.000
_cell.length_c   1.000
_cell.angle_alpha   90.00
_cell.angle_beta   90.00
_cell.angle_gamma   90.00
#
_symmetry.space_group_name_H-M   'P 1'
#
loop_
_entity.id
_entity.type
_entity.pdbx_description
1 polymer ?
#
loop_
_entity_poly.entity_id
_entity_poly.type
_entity_poly.pdbx_seq_one_letter_code
_entity_poly.pdbx_strand_id
1 'polypeptide(L)'
;MATREIYESGFDEDVRTESSANQCPECDGRVTTNAVETVCEDCGLVIDEQRIDHGPEWRAYDDEKRERTGAPLTAARHDRGLSTEIGRGTDAKGDELSGQKRRRLARMRREQTRGRWRSKAERNLAHGLGEVRRLASALELSDSVRDQACQLFRSTQNEDLLRGRSIEAIAAACLYKAGQEQGKWMTQSDVAETGNVTPTTIRTHHKTLDELTV
;
A
#
# COMPACT_ATOMS: atom_id res chain seq x y z
N MET A 1 -29.25 16.29 1.94
CA MET A 1 -28.53 15.01 1.73
C MET A 1 -27.05 15.29 1.90
N ALA A 2 -26.46 14.83 3.00
CA ALA A 2 -25.08 15.14 3.35
C ALA A 2 -24.14 14.41 2.39
N THR A 3 -23.28 15.14 1.69
CA THR A 3 -22.25 14.65 0.77
C THR A 3 -21.11 13.88 1.45
N ARG A 4 -21.30 13.43 2.70
CA ARG A 4 -20.27 12.80 3.53
C ARG A 4 -20.23 11.28 3.43
N GLU A 5 -21.29 10.64 2.96
CA GLU A 5 -21.41 9.17 2.94
C GLU A 5 -20.85 8.52 1.65
N ILE A 6 -20.46 9.30 0.64
CA ILE A 6 -20.01 8.77 -0.67
C ILE A 6 -18.59 8.16 -0.61
N TYR A 7 -17.85 8.32 0.50
CA TYR A 7 -16.49 7.80 0.66
C TYR A 7 -16.31 6.92 1.91
N GLU A 8 -17.38 6.32 2.45
CA GLU A 8 -17.22 5.32 3.52
C GLU A 8 -16.76 3.95 2.98
N SER A 9 -16.98 3.65 1.70
CA SER A 9 -16.30 2.55 1.03
C SER A 9 -14.93 3.01 0.52
N GLY A 10 -13.87 2.42 1.07
CA GLY A 10 -12.53 2.55 0.53
C GLY A 10 -12.51 2.09 -0.92
N PHE A 11 -11.95 2.91 -1.79
CA PHE A 11 -11.67 2.62 -3.19
C PHE A 11 -10.99 1.24 -3.32
N ASP A 12 -11.73 0.26 -3.86
CA ASP A 12 -11.32 -1.11 -4.24
C ASP A 12 -10.39 -1.86 -3.27
N GLU A 13 -10.72 -1.88 -1.97
CA GLU A 13 -10.23 -2.95 -1.07
C GLU A 13 -11.14 -4.19 -1.10
N ASP A 14 -12.40 -4.02 -1.53
CA ASP A 14 -13.40 -5.09 -1.63
C ASP A 14 -13.77 -5.40 -3.09
N VAL A 15 -12.78 -5.47 -4.01
CA VAL A 15 -12.98 -6.38 -5.14
C VAL A 15 -12.89 -7.77 -4.54
N ARG A 16 -14.00 -8.21 -3.93
CA ARG A 16 -14.32 -9.62 -3.87
C ARG A 16 -14.16 -10.06 -5.32
N THR A 17 -13.15 -10.88 -5.57
CA THR A 17 -13.14 -11.71 -6.75
C THR A 17 -14.35 -12.63 -6.59
N GLU A 18 -15.55 -12.12 -6.87
CA GLU A 18 -16.74 -12.93 -7.11
C GLU A 18 -16.52 -13.64 -8.44
N SER A 19 -15.47 -14.45 -8.54
CA SER A 19 -15.42 -15.57 -9.46
C SER A 19 -16.10 -16.73 -8.75
N SER A 20 -17.42 -16.63 -8.62
CA SER A 20 -18.29 -17.76 -8.33
C SER A 20 -18.53 -18.64 -9.57
N ALA A 21 -17.65 -18.60 -10.58
CA ALA A 21 -17.78 -19.38 -11.80
C ALA A 21 -16.44 -19.93 -12.30
N ASN A 22 -15.80 -20.80 -11.49
CA ASN A 22 -14.80 -21.75 -12.00
C ASN A 22 -15.46 -23.00 -12.63
N GLN A 23 -16.70 -22.87 -13.12
CA GLN A 23 -17.51 -23.96 -13.68
C GLN A 23 -18.01 -23.55 -15.06
N CYS A 24 -17.94 -24.48 -16.01
CA CYS A 24 -18.41 -24.26 -17.37
C CYS A 24 -19.94 -24.16 -17.41
N PRO A 25 -20.53 -23.14 -18.07
CA PRO A 25 -21.98 -22.98 -18.15
C PRO A 25 -22.69 -24.09 -18.97
N GLU A 26 -21.96 -24.85 -19.77
CA GLU A 26 -22.50 -25.92 -20.62
C GLU A 26 -22.38 -27.33 -20.00
N CYS A 27 -21.33 -27.59 -19.22
CA CYS A 27 -21.01 -28.95 -18.77
C CYS A 27 -20.55 -29.05 -17.31
N ASP A 28 -20.58 -27.96 -16.54
CA ASP A 28 -20.03 -27.85 -15.18
C ASP A 28 -18.54 -28.27 -15.06
N GLY A 29 -17.85 -28.40 -16.19
CA GLY A 29 -16.46 -28.81 -16.29
C GLY A 29 -15.46 -27.77 -15.79
N ARG A 30 -14.19 -28.19 -15.65
CA ARG A 30 -13.10 -27.33 -15.17
C ARG A 30 -12.82 -26.23 -16.19
N VAL A 31 -12.83 -24.99 -15.71
CA VAL A 31 -12.47 -23.81 -16.49
C VAL A 31 -11.02 -23.42 -16.17
N THR A 32 -10.23 -23.17 -17.21
CA THR A 32 -8.85 -22.70 -17.11
C THR A 32 -8.71 -21.40 -17.89
N THR A 33 -7.94 -20.44 -17.36
CA THR A 33 -7.63 -19.20 -18.06
C THR A 33 -6.18 -19.24 -18.52
N ASN A 34 -5.95 -19.16 -19.84
CA ASN A 34 -4.63 -18.97 -20.41
C ASN A 34 -4.35 -17.46 -20.64
N ALA A 35 -3.24 -17.12 -21.28
CA ALA A 35 -2.83 -15.71 -21.48
C ALA A 35 -3.73 -14.93 -22.47
N VAL A 36 -4.63 -15.59 -23.19
CA VAL A 36 -5.45 -15.00 -24.26
C VAL A 36 -6.94 -15.22 -23.99
N GLU A 37 -7.33 -16.39 -23.52
CA GLU A 37 -8.71 -16.86 -23.43
C GLU A 37 -8.97 -17.72 -22.16
N THR A 38 -10.23 -17.80 -21.76
CA THR A 38 -10.73 -18.68 -20.70
C THR A 38 -11.52 -19.82 -21.34
N VAL A 39 -11.06 -21.05 -21.15
CA VAL A 39 -11.56 -22.25 -21.86
C VAL A 39 -11.94 -23.33 -20.85
N CYS A 40 -13.01 -24.07 -21.14
CA CYS A 40 -13.31 -25.30 -20.43
C CYS A 40 -12.44 -26.45 -20.96
N GLU A 41 -11.68 -27.13 -20.09
CA GLU A 41 -10.82 -28.26 -20.47
C GLU A 41 -11.64 -29.50 -20.89
N ASP A 42 -12.88 -29.63 -20.40
CA ASP A 42 -13.70 -30.82 -20.63
C ASP A 42 -14.50 -30.76 -21.94
N CYS A 43 -15.06 -29.60 -22.31
CA CYS A 43 -15.89 -29.44 -23.52
C CYS A 43 -15.30 -28.52 -24.59
N GLY A 44 -14.20 -27.81 -24.28
CA GLY A 44 -13.56 -26.88 -25.22
C GLY A 44 -14.31 -25.56 -25.43
N LEU A 45 -15.35 -25.26 -24.64
CA LEU A 45 -16.05 -23.99 -24.72
C LEU A 45 -15.12 -22.84 -24.32
N VAL A 46 -14.99 -21.84 -25.19
CA VAL A 46 -14.35 -20.57 -24.85
C VAL A 46 -15.38 -19.66 -24.19
N ILE A 47 -15.15 -19.34 -22.92
CA ILE A 47 -16.05 -18.55 -22.07
C ILE A 47 -15.74 -17.06 -22.21
N ASP A 48 -14.46 -16.72 -22.39
CA ASP A 48 -13.99 -15.34 -22.57
C ASP A 48 -12.78 -15.35 -23.51
N GLU A 49 -12.87 -14.61 -24.62
CA GLU A 49 -11.87 -14.61 -25.72
C GLU A 49 -10.92 -13.41 -25.66
N GLN A 50 -11.19 -12.41 -24.81
CA GLN A 50 -10.42 -11.17 -24.78
C GLN A 50 -10.34 -10.59 -23.37
N ARG A 51 -9.46 -11.18 -22.55
CA ARG A 51 -8.97 -10.46 -21.38
C ARG A 51 -7.99 -9.39 -21.84
N ILE A 52 -8.51 -8.23 -22.22
CA ILE A 52 -7.72 -7.00 -22.26
C ILE A 52 -7.19 -6.80 -20.84
N ASP A 53 -5.88 -6.90 -20.66
CA ASP A 53 -5.25 -6.55 -19.39
C ASP A 53 -5.38 -5.04 -19.20
N HIS A 54 -6.35 -4.62 -18.38
CA HIS A 54 -6.50 -3.22 -17.96
C HIS A 54 -5.43 -2.78 -16.96
N GLY A 55 -4.53 -3.69 -16.58
CA GLY A 55 -3.33 -3.37 -15.84
C GLY A 55 -2.45 -2.36 -16.58
N PRO A 56 -1.64 -1.58 -15.85
CA PRO A 56 -0.68 -0.70 -16.50
C PRO A 56 0.29 -1.53 -17.33
N GLU A 57 0.30 -1.34 -18.65
CA GLU A 57 1.33 -1.93 -19.49
C GLU A 57 2.66 -1.22 -19.22
N TRP A 58 3.49 -1.83 -18.36
CA TRP A 58 4.85 -1.36 -18.07
C TRP A 58 5.84 -1.64 -19.22
N ARG A 59 5.34 -2.11 -20.38
CA ARG A 59 6.14 -2.35 -21.59
C ARG A 59 6.43 -1.01 -22.27
N ALA A 60 7.67 -0.55 -22.12
CA ALA A 60 8.22 0.46 -23.01
C ALA A 60 8.69 -0.24 -24.30
N TYR A 61 8.02 0.03 -25.42
CA TYR A 61 8.47 -0.44 -26.74
C TYR A 61 9.68 0.37 -27.26
N ASP A 62 9.93 1.54 -26.67
CA ASP A 62 11.00 2.46 -27.04
C ASP A 62 11.50 3.19 -25.77
N ASP A 63 12.80 3.08 -25.45
CA ASP A 63 13.40 3.65 -24.24
C ASP A 63 13.32 5.21 -24.23
N GLU A 64 13.15 5.83 -25.40
CA GLU A 64 13.04 7.28 -25.57
C GLU A 64 11.60 7.81 -25.35
N LYS A 65 10.58 6.95 -25.48
CA LYS A 65 9.16 7.32 -25.32
C LYS A 65 8.57 6.66 -24.08
N ARG A 66 9.10 7.04 -22.91
CA ARG A 66 8.42 6.75 -21.64
C ARG A 66 7.16 7.61 -21.53
N GLU A 67 6.03 7.10 -22.02
CA GLU A 67 4.73 7.65 -21.66
C GLU A 67 4.59 7.56 -20.14
N ARG A 68 4.46 8.71 -19.49
CA ARG A 68 4.49 8.83 -18.03
C ARG A 68 3.11 8.46 -17.48
N THR A 69 2.86 7.17 -17.30
CA THR A 69 1.64 6.63 -16.66
C THR A 69 1.63 6.69 -15.13
N GLY A 70 2.69 7.25 -14.52
CA GLY A 70 2.78 7.42 -13.07
C GLY A 70 3.56 6.30 -12.39
N ALA A 71 3.75 6.41 -11.07
CA ALA A 71 4.40 5.37 -10.27
C ALA A 71 3.35 4.30 -9.87
N PRO A 72 3.77 3.03 -9.68
CA PRO A 72 2.85 2.00 -9.18
C PRO A 72 2.33 2.35 -7.80
N LEU A 73 1.13 1.86 -7.49
CA LEU A 73 0.56 1.97 -6.16
C LEU A 73 1.42 1.19 -5.16
N THR A 74 1.63 1.74 -3.97
CA THR A 74 2.46 1.11 -2.92
C THR A 74 1.75 1.08 -1.58
N ALA A 75 1.73 -0.09 -0.93
CA ALA A 75 1.16 -0.24 0.41
C ALA A 75 1.87 0.66 1.45
N ALA A 76 3.12 1.03 1.20
CA ALA A 76 3.93 1.84 2.09
C ALA A 76 3.47 3.31 2.19
N ARG A 77 2.67 3.83 1.25
CA ARG A 77 2.13 5.20 1.32
C ARG A 77 0.69 5.17 1.80
N HIS A 78 0.28 6.13 2.65
CA HIS A 78 -1.07 6.20 3.24
C HIS A 78 -2.19 6.18 2.20
N ASP A 79 -2.00 6.91 1.11
CA ASP A 79 -2.88 7.06 -0.05
C ASP A 79 -2.46 6.19 -1.23
N ARG A 80 -1.65 5.16 -0.96
CA ARG A 80 -1.06 4.27 -1.95
C ARG A 80 -0.21 4.96 -3.03
N GLY A 81 0.16 6.22 -2.86
CA GLY A 81 0.97 6.98 -3.83
C GLY A 81 0.18 7.85 -4.79
N LEU A 82 -1.10 8.10 -4.53
CA LEU A 82 -1.94 8.99 -5.34
C LEU A 82 -1.60 10.48 -5.16
N SER A 83 -1.01 10.88 -4.03
CA SER A 83 -0.63 12.28 -3.77
C SER A 83 0.59 12.69 -4.58
N THR A 84 0.54 13.93 -5.02
CA THR A 84 1.64 14.60 -5.72
C THR A 84 2.40 15.53 -4.76
N GLU A 85 3.66 15.80 -5.05
CA GLU A 85 4.47 16.78 -4.30
C GLU A 85 4.79 17.99 -5.17
N ILE A 86 4.61 19.19 -4.61
CA ILE A 86 4.98 20.44 -5.27
C ILE A 86 6.48 20.68 -5.06
N GLY A 87 7.26 20.49 -6.13
CA GLY A 87 8.72 20.63 -6.15
C GLY A 87 9.28 22.00 -5.67
N ARG A 88 10.61 22.03 -5.53
CA ARG A 88 11.39 23.19 -5.08
C ARG A 88 12.51 23.47 -6.08
N GLY A 89 12.75 24.75 -6.37
CA GLY A 89 13.93 25.20 -7.11
C GLY A 89 13.64 25.54 -8.57
N THR A 90 13.35 24.54 -9.40
CA THR A 90 13.21 24.69 -10.85
C THR A 90 11.80 24.38 -11.34
N ASP A 91 11.48 24.82 -12.55
CA ASP A 91 10.27 24.40 -13.25
C ASP A 91 10.47 23.13 -14.07
N ALA A 92 9.43 22.68 -14.76
CA ALA A 92 9.45 21.45 -15.55
C ALA A 92 10.43 21.49 -16.75
N LYS A 93 10.86 22.69 -17.17
CA LYS A 93 11.85 22.88 -18.23
C LYS A 93 13.28 22.94 -17.67
N GLY A 94 13.44 22.97 -16.35
CA GLY A 94 14.73 23.09 -15.67
C GLY A 94 15.12 24.52 -15.31
N ASP A 95 14.28 25.51 -15.63
CA ASP A 95 14.59 26.92 -15.36
C ASP A 95 14.43 27.24 -13.87
N GLU A 96 15.32 28.07 -13.32
CA GLU A 96 15.18 28.53 -11.94
C GLU A 96 13.89 29.33 -11.73
N LEU A 97 13.16 29.01 -10.66
CA LEU A 97 11.94 29.70 -10.33
C LEU A 97 12.24 31.14 -9.91
N SER A 98 11.54 32.11 -10.49
CA SER A 98 11.60 33.51 -10.06
C SER A 98 11.17 33.68 -8.60
N GLY A 99 11.63 34.74 -7.92
CA GLY A 99 11.29 35.02 -6.53
C GLY A 99 9.79 35.09 -6.26
N GLN A 100 9.02 35.70 -7.18
CA GLN A 100 7.56 35.76 -7.10
C GLN A 100 6.92 34.37 -7.21
N LYS A 101 7.40 33.54 -8.15
CA LYS A 101 6.91 32.16 -8.35
C LYS A 101 7.25 31.28 -7.14
N ARG A 102 8.44 31.43 -6.55
CA ARG A 102 8.84 30.76 -5.28
C ARG A 102 7.88 31.09 -4.14
N ARG A 103 7.51 32.37 -3.96
CA ARG A 103 6.55 32.80 -2.92
C ARG A 103 5.16 32.21 -3.17
N ARG A 104 4.68 32.19 -4.42
CA ARG A 104 3.40 31.56 -4.80
C ARG A 104 3.41 30.06 -4.48
N LEU A 105 4.45 29.34 -4.89
CA LEU A 105 4.61 27.91 -4.61
C LEU A 105 4.73 27.62 -3.11
N ALA A 106 5.40 28.47 -2.35
CA ALA A 106 5.44 28.35 -0.89
C ALA A 106 4.03 28.46 -0.27
N ARG A 107 3.18 29.36 -0.80
CA ARG A 107 1.77 29.46 -0.38
C ARG A 107 0.99 28.21 -0.74
N MET A 108 1.15 27.71 -1.98
CA MET A 108 0.47 26.47 -2.42
C MET A 108 0.89 25.26 -1.58
N ARG A 109 2.18 25.09 -1.27
CA ARG A 109 2.66 24.01 -0.38
C ARG A 109 2.06 24.10 1.02
N ARG A 110 1.90 25.31 1.55
CA ARG A 110 1.25 25.51 2.85
C ARG A 110 -0.19 25.02 2.83
N GLU A 111 -0.97 25.42 1.82
CA GLU A 111 -2.35 24.97 1.71
C GLU A 111 -2.45 23.46 1.44
N GLN A 112 -1.55 22.91 0.62
CA GLN A 112 -1.46 21.46 0.41
C GLN A 112 -1.17 20.71 1.71
N THR A 113 -0.23 21.21 2.54
CA THR A 113 0.11 20.59 3.83
C THR A 113 -1.08 20.60 4.79
N ARG A 114 -1.86 21.70 4.79
CA ARG A 114 -3.06 21.84 5.62
C ARG A 114 -4.18 20.90 5.18
N GLY A 115 -4.39 20.77 3.87
CA GLY A 115 -5.43 19.91 3.29
C GLY A 115 -5.03 18.45 3.10
N ARG A 116 -3.79 18.06 3.43
CA ARG A 116 -3.26 16.72 3.14
C ARG A 116 -4.04 15.60 3.85
N TRP A 117 -4.51 15.85 5.08
CA TRP A 117 -5.11 14.83 5.94
C TRP A 117 -6.58 15.14 6.17
N ARG A 118 -7.48 14.24 5.78
CA ARG A 118 -8.93 14.38 5.99
C ARG A 118 -9.32 13.98 7.41
N SER A 119 -8.64 12.99 7.97
CA SER A 119 -8.93 12.45 9.30
C SER A 119 -7.69 12.29 10.17
N LYS A 120 -7.90 12.14 11.48
CA LYS A 120 -6.83 11.77 12.42
C LYS A 120 -6.30 10.37 12.12
N ALA A 121 -7.18 9.45 11.70
CA ALA A 121 -6.82 8.08 11.34
C ALA A 121 -5.85 8.05 10.13
N GLU A 122 -6.09 8.84 9.09
CA GLU A 122 -5.17 8.96 7.94
C GLU A 122 -3.80 9.51 8.35
N ARG A 123 -3.77 10.51 9.25
CA ARG A 123 -2.51 11.07 9.76
C ARG A 123 -1.74 10.03 10.56
N ASN A 124 -2.43 9.27 11.41
CA ASN A 124 -1.84 8.19 12.18
C ASN A 124 -1.32 7.08 11.26
N LEU A 125 -2.05 6.73 10.20
CA LEU A 125 -1.62 5.77 9.18
C LEU A 125 -0.30 6.22 8.53
N ALA A 126 -0.24 7.47 8.08
CA ALA A 126 0.97 8.00 7.48
C ALA A 126 2.16 8.02 8.45
N HIS A 127 1.91 8.31 9.73
CA HIS A 127 2.92 8.25 10.78
C HIS A 127 3.44 6.82 10.96
N GLY A 128 2.54 5.85 11.15
CA GLY A 128 2.91 4.44 11.33
C GLY A 128 3.63 3.84 10.13
N LEU A 129 3.14 4.09 8.92
CA LEU A 129 3.84 3.67 7.69
C LEU A 129 5.20 4.37 7.52
N GLY A 130 5.32 5.62 7.97
CA GLY A 130 6.61 6.31 8.05
C GLY A 130 7.58 5.60 9.00
N GLU A 131 7.09 5.18 10.16
CA GLU A 131 7.87 4.50 11.17
C GLU A 131 8.32 3.11 10.74
N VAL A 132 7.44 2.32 10.11
CA VAL A 132 7.81 1.03 9.49
C VAL A 132 8.95 1.22 8.50
N ARG A 133 8.90 2.23 7.63
CA ARG A 133 9.97 2.53 6.67
C ARG A 133 11.28 2.91 7.35
N ARG A 134 11.21 3.74 8.40
CA ARG A 134 12.39 4.16 9.16
C ARG A 134 13.08 2.95 9.78
N LEU A 135 12.31 2.07 10.42
CA LEU A 135 12.81 0.84 11.05
C LEU A 135 13.37 -0.16 10.02
N ALA A 136 12.62 -0.40 8.93
CA ALA A 136 13.06 -1.29 7.87
C ALA A 136 14.39 -0.83 7.25
N SER A 137 14.55 0.49 7.05
CA SER A 137 15.80 1.06 6.54
C SER A 137 16.94 0.94 7.54
N ALA A 138 16.69 1.17 8.83
CA ALA A 138 17.72 1.09 9.87
C ALA A 138 18.19 -0.36 10.12
N LEU A 139 17.32 -1.35 9.92
CA LEU A 139 17.60 -2.78 10.05
C LEU A 139 17.98 -3.45 8.73
N GLU A 140 18.17 -2.67 7.66
CA GLU A 140 18.54 -3.15 6.32
C GLU A 140 17.63 -4.30 5.85
N LEU A 141 16.32 -4.13 6.01
CA LEU A 141 15.31 -5.08 5.56
C LEU A 141 15.00 -4.89 4.08
N SER A 142 14.60 -5.99 3.43
CA SER A 142 14.17 -5.94 2.03
C SER A 142 12.87 -5.16 1.88
N ASP A 143 12.66 -4.63 0.67
CA ASP A 143 11.41 -3.96 0.30
C ASP A 143 10.18 -4.87 0.48
N SER A 144 10.34 -6.17 0.26
CA SER A 144 9.27 -7.15 0.49
C SER A 144 8.83 -7.20 1.95
N VAL A 145 9.77 -7.30 2.90
CA VAL A 145 9.46 -7.33 4.35
C VAL A 145 8.80 -6.02 4.78
N ARG A 146 9.32 -4.89 4.28
CA ARG A 146 8.77 -3.56 4.55
C ARG A 146 7.33 -3.44 4.05
N ASP A 147 7.06 -3.88 2.83
CA ASP A 147 5.74 -3.75 2.22
C ASP A 147 4.72 -4.66 2.90
N GLN A 148 5.11 -5.89 3.29
CA GLN A 148 4.29 -6.78 4.12
C GLN A 148 4.01 -6.19 5.51
N ALA A 149 5.00 -5.60 6.17
CA ALA A 149 4.81 -4.91 7.44
C ALA A 149 3.84 -3.71 7.30
N CYS A 150 3.90 -2.98 6.19
CA CYS A 150 2.96 -1.90 5.88
C CYS A 150 1.53 -2.42 5.64
N GLN A 151 1.36 -3.60 5.02
CA GLN A 151 0.06 -4.26 4.88
C GLN A 151 -0.50 -4.68 6.25
N LEU A 152 0.30 -5.35 7.08
CA LEU A 152 -0.11 -5.71 8.44
C LEU A 152 -0.54 -4.50 9.27
N PHE A 153 0.20 -3.39 9.16
CA PHE A 153 -0.15 -2.15 9.86
C PHE A 153 -1.50 -1.58 9.40
N ARG A 154 -1.80 -1.65 8.09
CA ARG A 154 -3.09 -1.23 7.53
C ARG A 154 -4.23 -2.09 8.07
N SER A 155 -4.09 -3.42 8.02
CA SER A 155 -5.10 -4.34 8.57
C SER A 155 -5.35 -4.06 10.05
N THR A 156 -4.29 -3.85 10.83
CA THR A 156 -4.39 -3.50 12.27
C THR A 156 -5.16 -2.19 12.50
N GLN A 157 -4.99 -1.20 11.61
CA GLN A 157 -5.73 0.04 11.70
C GLN A 157 -7.20 -0.12 11.32
N ASN A 158 -7.48 -0.90 10.27
CA ASN A 158 -8.85 -1.16 9.80
C ASN A 158 -9.67 -1.90 10.87
N GLU A 159 -9.03 -2.79 11.61
CA GLU A 159 -9.60 -3.52 12.77
C GLU A 159 -9.63 -2.70 14.07
N ASP A 160 -9.30 -1.39 14.00
CA ASP A 160 -9.35 -0.43 15.12
C ASP A 160 -8.44 -0.78 16.32
N LEU A 161 -7.44 -1.63 16.12
CA LEU A 161 -6.53 -2.12 17.17
C LEU A 161 -5.46 -1.10 17.59
N LEU A 162 -5.39 0.06 16.94
CA LEU A 162 -4.46 1.14 17.31
C LEU A 162 -4.90 1.94 18.55
N ARG A 163 -6.17 1.82 18.99
CA ARG A 163 -6.70 2.68 20.06
C ARG A 163 -6.03 2.42 21.40
N GLY A 164 -5.51 3.50 22.00
CA GLY A 164 -4.85 3.45 23.31
C GLY A 164 -3.45 2.82 23.30
N ARG A 165 -2.90 2.51 22.13
CA ARG A 165 -1.58 1.90 21.95
C ARG A 165 -0.64 2.86 21.23
N SER A 166 0.67 2.68 21.42
CA SER A 166 1.69 3.47 20.70
C SER A 166 1.74 3.03 19.23
N ILE A 167 1.78 4.01 18.32
CA ILE A 167 1.88 3.77 16.87
C ILE A 167 3.24 3.15 16.56
N GLU A 168 4.29 3.64 17.22
CA GLU A 168 5.67 3.16 17.08
C GLU A 168 5.79 1.70 17.52
N ALA A 169 5.14 1.34 18.63
CA ALA A 169 5.15 -0.03 19.13
C ALA A 169 4.43 -1.02 18.22
N ILE A 170 3.31 -0.60 17.62
CA ILE A 170 2.58 -1.43 16.64
C ILE A 170 3.37 -1.54 15.34
N ALA A 171 3.95 -0.44 14.85
CA ALA A 171 4.82 -0.46 13.67
C ALA A 171 6.01 -1.42 13.84
N ALA A 172 6.67 -1.39 15.01
CA ALA A 172 7.74 -2.32 15.36
C ALA A 172 7.25 -3.78 15.41
N ALA A 173 6.07 -4.04 15.97
CA ALA A 173 5.49 -5.38 16.02
C ALA A 173 5.13 -5.92 14.63
N CYS A 174 4.54 -5.10 13.75
CA CYS A 174 4.25 -5.47 12.36
C CYS A 174 5.54 -5.81 11.59
N LEU A 175 6.61 -5.03 11.80
CA LEU A 175 7.91 -5.29 11.17
C LEU A 175 8.53 -6.59 11.66
N TYR A 176 8.47 -6.84 12.97
CA TYR A 176 8.96 -8.08 13.58
C TYR A 176 8.21 -9.30 13.03
N LYS A 177 6.88 -9.24 12.98
CA LYS A 177 6.03 -10.30 12.41
C LYS A 177 6.34 -10.57 10.93
N ALA A 178 6.38 -9.52 10.10
CA ALA A 178 6.70 -9.66 8.67
C ALA A 178 8.10 -10.27 8.45
N GLY A 179 9.09 -9.86 9.27
CA GLY A 179 10.43 -10.45 9.22
C GLY A 179 10.42 -11.95 9.54
N GLN A 180 9.64 -12.36 10.54
CA GLN A 180 9.48 -13.77 10.92
C GLN A 180 8.78 -14.59 9.83
N GLU A 181 7.70 -14.07 9.24
CA GLU A 181 6.96 -14.73 8.16
C GLU A 181 7.82 -14.93 6.88
N GLN A 182 8.74 -14.01 6.60
CA GLN A 182 9.72 -14.15 5.51
C GLN A 182 10.99 -14.93 5.89
N GLY A 183 11.05 -15.51 7.09
CA GLY A 183 12.18 -16.33 7.54
C GLY A 183 13.46 -15.53 7.82
N LYS A 184 13.38 -14.21 8.04
CA LYS A 184 14.53 -13.39 8.43
C LYS A 184 14.76 -13.49 9.93
N TRP A 185 15.96 -13.92 10.32
CA TRP A 185 16.38 -13.99 11.72
C TRP A 185 16.60 -12.59 12.28
N MET A 186 15.69 -12.15 13.15
CA MET A 186 15.73 -10.86 13.84
C MET A 186 15.19 -11.06 15.25
N THR A 187 15.81 -10.44 16.26
CA THR A 187 15.32 -10.55 17.64
C THR A 187 14.37 -9.41 17.98
N GLN A 188 13.50 -9.63 18.97
CA GLN A 188 12.64 -8.56 19.50
C GLN A 188 13.48 -7.41 20.07
N SER A 189 14.67 -7.70 20.57
CA SER A 189 15.61 -6.70 21.10
C SER A 189 16.14 -5.78 20.01
N ASP A 190 16.52 -6.32 18.85
CA ASP A 190 17.08 -5.53 17.73
C ASP A 190 16.05 -4.49 17.23
N VAL A 191 14.79 -4.92 17.09
CA VAL A 191 13.70 -4.04 16.68
C VAL A 191 13.37 -3.03 17.78
N ALA A 192 13.37 -3.47 19.03
CA ALA A 192 13.09 -2.61 20.19
C ALA A 192 14.08 -1.46 20.32
N GLU A 193 15.37 -1.76 20.19
CA GLU A 193 16.45 -0.76 20.26
C GLU A 193 16.29 0.30 19.15
N THR A 194 16.04 -0.15 17.92
CA THR A 194 15.88 0.75 16.77
C THR A 194 14.59 1.58 16.85
N GLY A 195 13.52 1.00 17.41
CA GLY A 195 12.21 1.62 17.57
C GLY A 195 12.03 2.47 18.81
N ASN A 196 13.01 2.52 19.71
CA ASN A 196 12.86 3.15 21.02
C ASN A 196 11.61 2.64 21.76
N VAL A 197 11.35 1.34 21.67
CA VAL A 197 10.25 0.63 22.34
C VAL A 197 10.81 -0.50 23.18
N THR A 198 10.00 -1.09 24.07
CA THR A 198 10.48 -2.22 24.86
C THR A 198 10.20 -3.56 24.15
N PRO A 199 11.07 -4.57 24.29
CA PRO A 199 10.81 -5.91 23.75
C PRO A 199 9.49 -6.51 24.26
N THR A 200 9.11 -6.21 25.51
CA THR A 200 7.84 -6.63 26.11
C THR A 200 6.65 -6.03 25.38
N THR A 201 6.73 -4.76 24.97
CA THR A 201 5.68 -4.10 24.19
C THR A 201 5.53 -4.73 22.82
N ILE A 202 6.66 -5.01 22.13
CA ILE A 202 6.65 -5.71 20.84
C ILE A 202 5.99 -7.08 20.98
N ARG A 203 6.35 -7.85 22.01
CA ARG A 203 5.78 -9.18 22.27
C ARG A 203 4.27 -9.13 22.50
N THR A 204 3.78 -8.17 23.27
CA THR A 204 2.34 -8.02 23.54
C THR A 204 1.58 -7.71 22.25
N HIS A 205 2.07 -6.77 21.43
CA HIS A 205 1.40 -6.41 20.19
C HIS A 205 1.53 -7.49 19.12
N HIS A 206 2.67 -8.19 19.03
CA HIS A 206 2.82 -9.35 18.16
C HIS A 206 1.73 -10.40 18.40
N LYS A 207 1.45 -10.73 19.67
CA LYS A 207 0.37 -11.67 20.01
C LYS A 207 -0.99 -11.19 19.53
N THR A 208 -1.30 -9.89 19.69
CA THR A 208 -2.55 -9.32 19.15
C THR A 208 -2.60 -9.41 17.62
N LEU A 209 -1.47 -9.24 16.93
CA LEU A 209 -1.40 -9.37 15.47
C LEU A 209 -1.59 -10.81 15.00
N ASP A 210 -1.25 -11.81 15.81
CA ASP A 210 -1.46 -13.23 15.47
C ASP A 210 -2.94 -13.62 15.51
N GLU A 211 -3.71 -13.00 16.39
CA GLU A 211 -5.16 -13.18 16.50
C GLU A 211 -5.92 -12.63 15.26
N LEU A 212 -5.31 -11.73 14.48
CA LEU A 212 -5.88 -11.18 13.23
C LEU A 212 -5.68 -12.06 11.99
N THR A 213 -4.66 -12.92 12.00
CA THR A 213 -4.24 -13.70 10.82
C THR A 213 -4.90 -15.08 10.75
N VAL A 214 -6.15 -15.19 11.22
CA VAL A 214 -6.97 -16.42 11.12
C VAL A 214 -8.04 -16.25 10.04
#